data_AF-A0A968DI04-F1
#
_entry.id   AF-A0A968DI04-F1
#
_cell.length_a   1.000
_cell.length_b   1.000
_cell.length_c   1.000
_cell.angle_alpha   90.00
_cell.angle_beta   90.00
_cell.angle_gamma   90.00
#
_symmetry.space_group_name_H-M   'P 1'
#
loop_
_entity.id
_entity.type
_entity.pdbx_description
1 polymer ?
#
loop_
_entity_poly.entity_id
_entity_poly.type
_entity_poly.pdbx_seq_one_letter_code
_entity_poly.pdbx_strand_id
1 'polypeptide(L)'
;QDEVPPISFDELRKVAEEDFNASITEKYSQFATNPLAAASLGQAHRARLHAADAQETGFTHVVVKVLRPNIERIVDTDLSAFDTVGNWLKRYPPISRRADVKALIKEFSDVLYEELDYLSEGTNAEIFAENFKDEPG
;
A
#
# COMPACT_ATOMS: atom_id res chain seq x y z
N GLN A 1 8.60 -15.61 -5.49
CA GLN A 1 8.26 -14.21 -5.17
C GLN A 1 8.85 -13.38 -6.28
N ASP A 2 8.01 -12.83 -7.16
CA ASP A 2 8.43 -11.77 -8.06
C ASP A 2 8.52 -10.51 -7.23
N GLU A 3 9.73 -10.14 -6.80
CA GLU A 3 9.95 -8.86 -6.14
C GLU A 3 9.73 -7.74 -7.17
N VAL A 4 8.72 -6.91 -6.93
CA VAL A 4 8.54 -5.69 -7.71
C VAL A 4 9.77 -4.81 -7.44
N PRO A 5 10.48 -4.33 -8.49
CA PRO A 5 11.67 -3.52 -8.30
C PRO A 5 11.37 -2.31 -7.40
N PRO A 6 12.27 -2.00 -6.46
CA PRO A 6 12.07 -0.85 -5.61
C PRO A 6 12.27 0.46 -6.40
N ILE A 7 11.45 1.46 -6.10
CA ILE A 7 11.70 2.85 -6.50
C ILE A 7 12.90 3.41 -5.75
N SER A 8 13.54 4.41 -6.36
CA SER A 8 14.64 5.10 -5.72
C SER A 8 14.16 5.82 -4.45
N PHE A 9 15.02 5.87 -3.43
CA PHE A 9 14.70 6.59 -2.20
C PHE A 9 14.42 8.08 -2.45
N ASP A 10 15.09 8.70 -3.43
CA ASP A 10 14.88 10.11 -3.75
C ASP A 10 13.48 10.38 -4.31
N GLU A 11 12.91 9.46 -5.10
CA GLU A 11 11.52 9.58 -5.59
C GLU A 11 10.52 9.32 -4.47
N LEU A 12 10.76 8.28 -3.66
CA LEU A 12 9.90 7.97 -2.51
C LEU A 12 9.87 9.11 -1.49
N ARG A 13 11.03 9.72 -1.21
CA ARG A 13 11.12 10.85 -0.29
C ARG A 13 10.23 12.00 -0.75
N LYS A 14 10.23 12.35 -2.03
CA LYS A 14 9.39 13.44 -2.54
C LYS A 14 7.91 13.20 -2.25
N VAL A 15 7.42 11.99 -2.55
CA VAL A 15 6.02 11.61 -2.26
C VAL A 15 5.73 11.73 -0.78
N ALA A 16 6.56 11.14 0.08
CA ALA A 16 6.36 11.18 1.52
C ALA A 16 6.37 12.62 2.08
N GLU A 17 7.29 13.47 1.61
CA GLU A 17 7.41 14.86 2.07
C GLU A 17 6.25 15.74 1.58
N GLU A 18 5.75 15.48 0.38
CA GLU A 18 4.53 16.10 -0.17
C GLU A 18 3.30 15.70 0.67
N ASP A 19 3.11 14.41 0.96
CA ASP A 19 1.99 13.91 1.76
C ASP A 19 2.01 14.46 3.19
N PHE A 20 3.19 14.54 3.82
CA PHE A 20 3.32 15.08 5.18
C PHE A 20 3.35 16.60 5.24
N ASN A 21 3.52 17.28 4.09
CA ASN A 21 3.82 18.71 4.00
C ASN A 21 4.99 19.11 4.94
N ALA A 22 6.00 18.25 5.03
CA ALA A 22 7.17 18.38 5.92
C ALA A 22 8.28 17.44 5.46
N SER A 23 9.53 17.72 5.82
CA SER A 23 10.66 16.83 5.52
C SER A 23 10.60 15.51 6.31
N ILE A 24 11.16 14.44 5.75
CA ILE A 24 11.28 13.15 6.46
C ILE A 24 12.06 13.32 7.77
N THR A 25 13.06 14.19 7.78
CA THR A 25 13.88 14.47 8.98
C THR A 25 13.13 15.22 10.07
N GLU A 26 12.09 15.97 9.73
CA GLU A 26 11.20 16.59 10.73
C GLU A 26 10.27 15.56 11.36
N LYS A 27 9.82 14.56 10.59
CA LYS A 27 8.92 13.50 11.08
C LYS A 27 9.63 12.35 11.79
N TYR A 28 10.87 12.06 11.41
CA TYR A 28 11.61 10.89 11.88
C TYR A 28 13.03 11.25 12.29
N SER A 29 13.48 10.70 13.42
CA SER A 29 14.87 10.85 13.89
C SER A 29 15.86 10.04 13.04
N GLN A 30 15.39 8.93 12.46
CA GLN A 30 16.13 8.10 11.50
C GLN A 30 15.17 7.50 10.48
N PHE A 31 15.59 7.40 9.22
CA PHE A 31 14.83 6.76 8.16
C PHE A 31 15.75 5.93 7.27
N ALA A 32 15.48 4.64 7.12
CA ALA A 32 16.30 3.75 6.32
C ALA A 32 16.04 3.97 4.83
N THR A 33 17.09 4.26 4.06
CA THR A 33 16.99 4.45 2.61
C THR A 33 16.73 3.15 1.86
N ASN A 34 17.23 2.03 2.38
CA ASN A 34 16.91 0.70 1.84
C ASN A 34 15.50 0.29 2.29
N PRO A 35 14.64 -0.16 1.35
CA PRO A 35 13.31 -0.65 1.70
C PRO A 35 13.41 -1.91 2.55
N LEU A 36 12.50 -2.02 3.51
CA LEU A 36 12.22 -3.27 4.22
C LEU A 36 11.54 -4.27 3.27
N ALA A 37 10.59 -3.78 2.48
CA ALA A 37 9.85 -4.55 1.49
C ALA A 37 9.30 -3.61 0.41
N ALA A 38 9.17 -4.13 -0.81
CA ALA A 38 8.41 -3.51 -1.88
C ALA A 38 7.12 -4.31 -2.10
N ALA A 39 5.99 -3.62 -2.15
CA ALA A 39 4.68 -4.18 -2.46
C ALA A 39 4.20 -3.66 -3.82
N SER A 40 3.01 -4.11 -4.25
CA SER A 40 2.38 -3.70 -5.50
C SER A 40 2.23 -2.18 -5.58
N LEU A 41 1.59 -1.56 -4.58
CA LEU A 41 1.21 -0.15 -4.60
C LEU A 41 2.20 0.79 -3.87
N GLY A 42 3.14 0.25 -3.10
CA GLY A 42 3.99 1.05 -2.24
C GLY A 42 5.26 0.34 -1.75
N GLN A 43 6.00 1.00 -0.87
CA GLN A 43 7.17 0.43 -0.21
C GLN A 43 7.14 0.69 1.29
N ALA A 44 7.65 -0.28 2.04
CA ALA A 44 7.81 -0.19 3.47
C ALA A 44 9.27 0.13 3.81
N HIS A 45 9.49 1.10 4.69
CA HIS A 45 10.81 1.50 5.18
C HIS A 45 10.86 1.47 6.70
N ARG A 46 12.01 1.11 7.27
CA ARG A 46 12.21 1.22 8.72
C ARG A 46 12.50 2.68 9.08
N ALA A 47 11.89 3.18 10.14
CA ALA A 47 12.18 4.50 10.68
C ALA A 47 12.17 4.49 12.21
N ARG A 48 12.65 5.59 12.80
CA ARG A 48 12.56 5.86 14.23
C ARG A 48 11.88 7.19 14.44
N LEU A 49 10.91 7.22 15.36
CA LEU A 49 10.22 8.44 15.75
C LEU A 49 11.17 9.36 16.54
N HIS A 50 10.82 10.64 16.62
CA HIS A 50 11.45 11.55 17.59
C HIS A 50 10.99 11.19 19.01
N ALA A 51 11.75 11.61 20.02
CA ALA A 51 11.46 11.24 21.41
C ALA A 51 10.07 11.69 21.88
N ALA A 52 9.60 12.85 21.43
CA ALA A 52 8.27 13.36 21.75
C ALA A 52 7.16 12.47 21.16
N ASP A 53 7.24 12.16 19.87
CA ASP A 53 6.25 11.30 19.19
C ASP A 53 6.29 9.86 19.70
N ALA A 54 7.50 9.35 20.03
CA ALA A 54 7.66 8.03 20.62
C ALA A 54 7.04 7.93 22.02
N GLN A 55 7.06 9.02 22.80
CA GLN A 55 6.42 9.08 24.10
C GLN A 55 4.89 9.10 23.99
N GLU A 56 4.36 9.82 22.99
CA GLU A 56 2.93 9.90 22.74
C GLU A 56 2.35 8.57 22.23
N THR A 57 3.04 7.95 21.27
CA THR A 57 2.59 6.72 20.60
C THR A 57 2.96 5.44 21.35
N GLY A 58 3.98 5.49 22.22
CA GLY A 58 4.57 4.31 22.85
C GLY A 58 5.53 3.52 21.95
N PHE A 59 5.75 3.95 20.69
CA PHE A 59 6.59 3.26 19.72
C PHE A 59 7.84 4.07 19.38
N THR A 60 9.02 3.46 19.52
CA THR A 60 10.28 4.10 19.06
C THR A 60 10.64 3.72 17.62
N HIS A 61 10.41 2.46 17.25
CA HIS A 61 10.74 1.92 15.93
C HIS A 61 9.44 1.67 15.18
N VAL A 62 9.36 2.17 13.95
CA VAL A 62 8.15 2.09 13.12
C VAL A 62 8.49 1.61 11.73
N VAL A 63 7.49 1.07 11.03
CA VAL A 63 7.54 0.81 9.60
C VAL A 63 6.68 1.86 8.91
N VAL A 64 7.26 2.59 7.98
CA VAL A 64 6.59 3.63 7.20
C VAL A 64 6.30 3.07 5.83
N LYS A 65 5.01 2.92 5.51
CA LYS A 65 4.55 2.58 4.16
C LYS A 65 4.33 3.86 3.37
N VAL A 66 4.88 3.92 2.16
CA VAL A 66 4.73 5.06 1.25
C VAL A 66 4.24 4.55 -0.09
N LEU A 67 3.19 5.17 -0.63
CA LEU A 67 2.65 4.85 -1.94
C LEU A 67 3.69 5.17 -3.04
N ARG A 68 3.64 4.43 -4.15
CA ARG A 68 4.48 4.73 -5.30
C ARG A 68 4.08 6.08 -5.92
N PRO A 69 5.02 6.84 -6.47
CA PRO A 69 4.70 8.06 -7.21
C PRO A 69 3.79 7.73 -8.39
N ASN A 70 2.83 8.61 -8.67
CA ASN A 70 1.81 8.44 -9.72
C ASN A 70 0.92 7.21 -9.53
N ILE A 71 0.58 6.86 -8.29
CA ILE A 71 -0.20 5.65 -7.99
C ILE A 71 -1.53 5.58 -8.75
N GLU A 72 -2.23 6.72 -8.93
CA GLU A 72 -3.46 6.80 -9.72
C GLU A 72 -3.26 6.26 -11.14
N ARG A 73 -2.15 6.61 -11.80
CA ARG A 73 -1.85 6.14 -13.16
C ARG A 73 -1.54 4.65 -13.19
N ILE A 74 -0.89 4.14 -12.14
CA ILE A 74 -0.59 2.71 -12.01
C ILE A 74 -1.92 1.94 -11.91
N VAL A 75 -2.82 2.39 -11.03
CA VAL A 75 -4.15 1.77 -10.87
C VAL A 75 -4.97 1.87 -12.15
N ASP A 76 -5.02 3.04 -12.81
CA ASP A 76 -5.74 3.19 -14.07
C ASP A 76 -5.22 2.24 -15.17
N THR A 77 -3.90 2.05 -15.22
CA THR A 77 -3.26 1.15 -16.19
C THR A 77 -3.64 -0.30 -15.91
N ASP A 78 -3.58 -0.72 -14.65
CA ASP A 78 -3.93 -2.07 -14.23
C ASP A 78 -5.41 -2.37 -14.48
N LEU A 79 -6.31 -1.44 -14.12
CA LEU A 79 -7.74 -1.56 -14.39
C LEU A 79 -8.04 -1.63 -15.89
N SER A 80 -7.37 -0.82 -16.71
CA SER A 80 -7.53 -0.85 -18.17
C SER A 80 -7.06 -2.18 -18.78
N ALA A 81 -5.99 -2.77 -18.24
CA ALA A 81 -5.53 -4.10 -18.62
C ALA A 81 -6.57 -5.17 -18.28
N PHE A 82 -7.18 -5.10 -17.09
CA PHE A 82 -8.26 -6.01 -16.69
C PHE A 82 -9.50 -5.88 -17.56
N ASP A 83 -9.91 -4.68 -17.94
CA ASP A 83 -11.03 -4.48 -18.87
C ASP A 83 -10.75 -5.09 -20.25
N THR A 84 -9.52 -4.94 -20.73
CA THR A 84 -9.08 -5.56 -21.99
C THR A 84 -9.18 -7.07 -21.91
N VAL A 85 -8.56 -7.69 -20.89
CA VAL A 85 -8.61 -9.14 -20.67
C VAL A 85 -10.04 -9.63 -20.47
N GLY A 86 -10.84 -8.89 -19.69
CA GLY A 86 -12.24 -9.20 -19.45
C GLY A 86 -13.06 -9.28 -20.73
N ASN A 87 -12.87 -8.34 -21.65
CA ASN A 87 -13.53 -8.34 -22.95
C ASN A 87 -13.11 -9.52 -23.84
N TRP A 88 -11.86 -9.97 -23.75
CA TRP A 88 -11.40 -11.20 -24.41
C TRP A 88 -12.04 -12.45 -23.79
N LEU A 89 -12.07 -12.56 -22.46
CA LEU A 89 -12.63 -13.70 -21.74
C LEU A 89 -14.15 -13.85 -21.99
N LYS A 90 -14.88 -12.73 -22.09
CA LYS A 90 -16.30 -12.75 -22.49
C LYS A 90 -16.53 -13.40 -23.85
N ARG A 91 -15.59 -13.24 -24.79
CA ARG A 91 -15.64 -13.82 -26.14
C ARG A 91 -15.25 -15.30 -26.17
N TYR A 92 -14.82 -15.88 -25.04
CA TYR A 92 -14.45 -17.28 -24.93
C TYR A 92 -15.51 -18.09 -24.16
N PRO A 93 -16.39 -18.84 -24.87
CA PRO A 93 -17.59 -19.45 -24.28
C PRO A 93 -17.35 -20.43 -23.10
N PRO A 94 -16.25 -21.21 -23.05
CA PRO A 94 -16.00 -22.08 -21.91
C PRO A 94 -15.79 -21.34 -20.59
N ILE A 95 -15.26 -20.12 -20.62
CA ILE A 95 -15.02 -19.29 -19.43
C ILE A 95 -16.24 -18.44 -19.12
N SER A 96 -16.80 -17.73 -20.10
CA SER A 96 -17.94 -16.82 -19.89
C SER A 96 -19.23 -17.50 -19.44
N ARG A 97 -19.37 -18.82 -19.66
CA ARG A 97 -20.49 -19.63 -19.13
C ARG A 97 -20.30 -20.11 -17.69
N ARG A 98 -19.08 -20.02 -17.13
CA ARG A 98 -18.73 -20.57 -15.81
C ARG A 98 -18.35 -19.50 -14.79
N ALA A 99 -17.98 -18.31 -15.24
CA ALA A 99 -17.56 -17.22 -14.38
C ALA A 99 -18.19 -15.89 -14.82
N ASP A 100 -18.64 -15.10 -13.84
CA ASP A 100 -19.00 -13.71 -14.08
C ASP A 100 -17.72 -12.86 -14.09
N VAL A 101 -17.14 -12.74 -15.28
CA VAL A 101 -15.93 -11.95 -15.53
C VAL A 101 -16.11 -10.49 -15.10
N LYS A 102 -17.32 -9.94 -15.18
CA LYS A 102 -17.57 -8.55 -14.78
C LYS A 102 -17.56 -8.40 -13.26
N ALA A 103 -18.19 -9.34 -12.54
CA ALA A 103 -18.17 -9.34 -11.08
C ALA A 103 -16.73 -9.48 -10.55
N LEU A 104 -15.94 -10.38 -11.14
CA LEU A 104 -14.53 -10.55 -10.77
C LEU A 104 -13.73 -9.27 -10.98
N ILE A 105 -13.82 -8.63 -12.15
CA ILE A 105 -13.10 -7.37 -12.41
C ILE A 105 -13.51 -6.30 -11.40
N LYS A 106 -14.81 -6.20 -11.09
CA LYS A 106 -15.29 -5.25 -10.08
C LYS A 106 -14.67 -5.52 -8.70
N GLU A 107 -14.66 -6.77 -8.25
CA GLU A 107 -14.07 -7.15 -6.96
C GLU A 107 -12.58 -6.81 -6.91
N PHE A 108 -11.82 -7.08 -7.97
CA PHE A 108 -10.42 -6.66 -8.08
C PHE A 108 -10.27 -5.14 -8.04
N SER A 109 -11.13 -4.38 -8.74
CA SER A 109 -11.09 -2.92 -8.69
C SER A 109 -11.37 -2.40 -7.29
N ASP A 110 -12.39 -2.94 -6.62
CA ASP A 110 -12.75 -2.54 -5.26
C ASP A 110 -11.57 -2.78 -4.30
N VAL A 111 -10.94 -3.97 -4.36
CA VAL A 111 -9.75 -4.29 -3.55
C VAL A 111 -8.57 -3.36 -3.84
N LEU A 112 -8.30 -3.05 -5.10
CA LEU A 112 -7.22 -2.11 -5.45
C LEU A 112 -7.47 -0.71 -4.88
N TYR A 113 -8.71 -0.23 -4.91
CA TYR A 113 -9.07 1.05 -4.31
C TYR A 113 -8.99 1.02 -2.78
N GLU A 114 -9.37 -0.09 -2.15
CA GLU A 114 -9.19 -0.28 -0.70
C GLU A 114 -7.70 -0.26 -0.30
N GLU A 115 -6.81 -0.89 -1.08
CA GLU A 115 -5.37 -0.86 -0.79
C GLU A 115 -4.72 0.53 -0.97
N LEU A 116 -5.37 1.48 -1.65
CA LEU A 116 -4.92 2.88 -1.70
C LEU A 116 -5.24 3.65 -0.42
N ASP A 117 -6.24 3.21 0.34
CA ASP A 117 -6.65 3.88 1.56
C ASP A 117 -5.89 3.34 2.79
N TYR A 118 -4.68 3.85 2.97
CA TYR A 118 -3.85 3.52 4.13
C TYR A 118 -4.43 4.00 5.46
N LEU A 119 -5.37 4.95 5.48
CA LEU A 119 -6.03 5.36 6.72
C LEU A 119 -7.03 4.29 7.18
N SER A 120 -7.81 3.76 6.24
CA SER A 120 -8.69 2.62 6.51
C SER A 120 -7.89 1.37 6.88
N GLU A 121 -6.76 1.10 6.21
CA GLU A 121 -5.85 0.01 6.58
C GLU A 121 -5.34 0.19 8.02
N GLY A 122 -4.83 1.38 8.37
CA GLY A 122 -4.34 1.69 9.71
C GLY A 122 -5.41 1.52 10.79
N THR A 123 -6.62 2.01 10.53
CA THR A 123 -7.77 1.86 11.45
C THR A 123 -8.10 0.38 11.68
N ASN A 124 -8.12 -0.43 10.60
CA ASN A 124 -8.36 -1.86 10.71
C ASN A 124 -7.25 -2.57 11.48
N ALA A 125 -5.99 -2.15 11.32
CA ALA A 125 -4.86 -2.69 12.06
C ALA A 125 -4.92 -2.36 13.56
N GLU A 126 -5.35 -1.15 13.93
CA GLU A 126 -5.58 -0.76 15.33
C GLU A 126 -6.70 -1.59 15.97
N ILE A 127 -7.83 -1.76 15.27
CA ILE A 127 -8.94 -2.61 15.71
C ILE A 127 -8.46 -4.04 15.90
N PHE A 128 -7.67 -4.56 14.96
CA PHE A 128 -7.08 -5.90 15.08
C PHE A 128 -6.17 -6.00 16.31
N ALA A 129 -5.26 -5.05 16.51
CA ALA A 129 -4.37 -5.04 17.68
C ALA A 129 -5.15 -5.03 19.00
N GLU A 130 -6.23 -4.23 19.09
CA GLU A 130 -7.11 -4.21 20.27
C GLU A 130 -7.85 -5.53 20.48
N ASN A 131 -8.35 -6.14 19.41
CA ASN A 131 -9.06 -7.42 19.50
C ASN A 131 -8.17 -8.58 19.97
N PHE A 132 -6.87 -8.52 19.64
CA PHE A 132 -5.90 -9.59 19.94
C PHE A 132 -4.93 -9.23 21.08
N LYS A 133 -5.16 -8.16 21.83
CA LYS A 133 -4.27 -7.70 22.90
C LYS A 133 -4.02 -8.72 24.02
N ASP A 134 -4.98 -9.63 24.23
CA ASP A 134 -4.95 -10.65 25.27
C ASP A 134 -4.59 -12.04 24.71
N GLU A 135 -4.38 -12.17 23.40
CA GLU A 135 -3.94 -13.42 22.78
C GLU A 135 -2.40 -13.46 22.68
N PRO A 136 -1.75 -14.50 23.23
CA PRO A 136 -0.32 -14.65 23.08
C PRO A 136 0.03 -15.03 21.63
N GLY A 137 0.82 -14.17 20.96
CA GLY A 137 1.38 -14.41 19.64
C GLY A 137 2.56 -15.37 19.61
#